data_AF-A0A936JN06-F1
#
_entry.id   AF-A0A936JN06-F1
#
_cell.length_a   1.000
_cell.length_b   1.000
_cell.length_c   1.000
_cell.angle_alpha   90.00
_cell.angle_beta   90.00
_cell.angle_gamma   90.00
#
_symmetry.space_group_name_H-M   'P 1'
#
loop_
_entity.id
_entity.type
_entity.pdbx_description
1 polymer ?
#
loop_
_entity_poly.entity_id
_entity_poly.type
_entity_poly.pdbx_seq_one_letter_code
_entity_poly.pdbx_strand_id
1 'polypeptide(L)'
;MADGTWNPITDGSVLSIVINGADVYVGGSFTNIGSSITGRRGIAKLSSTGTGLADATWNPDSDNDIFSIVVNGTDVYVGGQFTYIGGAARNRIAKLSSTGTGLADPAWSISLNSFIYLNSLVFDSGVLYAGGSFTSPTNYFLVTGIFSVPTLGEWGMIILGVLFIFAGYRYISRRNTARIV
;
A
#
# COMPACT_ATOMS: atom_id res chain seq x y z
N MET A 1 1.10 -17.22 -25.98
CA MET A 1 2.42 -17.82 -25.71
C MET A 1 3.06 -16.98 -24.61
N ALA A 2 3.75 -17.55 -23.63
CA ALA A 2 4.49 -16.74 -22.66
C ALA A 2 5.64 -16.02 -23.38
N ASP A 3 5.87 -14.74 -23.06
CA ASP A 3 7.03 -14.00 -23.54
C ASP A 3 8.27 -14.53 -22.82
N GLY A 4 9.08 -15.33 -23.51
CA GLY A 4 10.31 -15.89 -22.96
C GLY A 4 11.43 -14.87 -22.76
N THR A 5 11.26 -13.64 -23.26
CA THR A 5 12.25 -12.57 -23.11
C THR A 5 12.09 -11.80 -21.81
N TRP A 6 10.84 -11.66 -21.32
CA TRP A 6 10.55 -11.02 -20.04
C TRP A 6 10.90 -11.95 -18.88
N ASN A 7 12.10 -11.75 -18.33
CA ASN A 7 12.66 -12.61 -17.29
C ASN A 7 13.39 -11.78 -16.21
N PRO A 8 12.66 -11.01 -15.39
CA PRO A 8 13.24 -10.31 -14.26
C PRO A 8 13.66 -11.31 -13.17
N ILE A 9 14.97 -11.55 -13.09
CA ILE A 9 15.56 -12.42 -12.06
C ILE A 9 15.39 -11.75 -10.70
N THR A 10 14.92 -12.51 -9.71
CA THR A 10 14.78 -12.10 -8.30
C THR A 10 15.44 -13.10 -7.36
N ASP A 11 15.85 -12.63 -6.19
CA ASP A 11 16.45 -13.44 -5.12
C ASP A 11 15.46 -13.83 -4.00
N GLY A 12 14.20 -13.42 -4.11
CA GLY A 12 13.18 -13.67 -3.10
C GLY A 12 11.77 -13.84 -3.67
N SER A 13 10.78 -13.93 -2.80
CA SER A 13 9.39 -14.11 -3.22
C SER A 13 8.80 -12.79 -3.70
N VAL A 14 8.11 -12.82 -4.84
CA VAL A 14 7.21 -11.75 -5.28
C VAL A 14 5.81 -12.06 -4.74
N LEU A 15 5.28 -11.15 -3.92
CA LEU A 15 4.00 -11.30 -3.21
C LEU A 15 2.90 -10.41 -3.80
N SER A 16 3.27 -9.36 -4.52
CA SER A 16 2.35 -8.45 -5.21
C SER A 16 2.91 -8.05 -6.56
N ILE A 17 2.03 -7.94 -7.56
CA ILE A 17 2.36 -7.44 -8.90
C ILE A 17 1.22 -6.60 -9.43
N VAL A 18 1.52 -5.42 -9.97
CA VAL A 18 0.56 -4.49 -10.57
C VAL A 18 1.15 -3.93 -11.85
N ILE A 19 0.35 -3.89 -12.92
CA ILE A 19 0.74 -3.29 -14.19
C ILE A 19 0.07 -1.92 -14.31
N ASN A 20 0.83 -0.89 -14.70
CA ASN A 20 0.31 0.44 -15.02
C ASN A 20 0.98 0.95 -16.30
N GLY A 21 0.29 0.82 -17.44
CA GLY A 21 0.83 1.18 -18.74
C GLY A 21 2.06 0.34 -19.10
N ALA A 22 3.20 1.00 -19.31
CA ALA A 22 4.47 0.34 -19.65
C ALA A 22 5.25 -0.18 -18.42
N ASP A 23 4.76 0.08 -17.22
CA ASP A 23 5.44 -0.20 -15.96
C ASP A 23 4.81 -1.38 -15.22
N VAL A 24 5.64 -2.20 -14.59
CA VAL A 24 5.24 -3.30 -13.70
C VAL A 24 5.80 -3.03 -12.31
N TYR A 25 4.93 -2.80 -11.35
CA TYR A 25 5.29 -2.65 -9.94
C TYR A 25 5.23 -4.01 -9.26
N VAL A 26 6.31 -4.41 -8.62
CA VAL A 26 6.44 -5.68 -7.91
C VAL A 26 6.80 -5.43 -6.46
N GLY A 27 6.16 -6.15 -5.56
CA GLY A 27 6.38 -6.11 -4.12
C GLY A 27 6.60 -7.51 -3.57
N GLY A 28 7.44 -7.65 -2.55
CA GLY A 28 7.73 -8.96 -1.98
C GLY A 28 8.78 -8.93 -0.89
N SER A 29 9.44 -10.08 -0.69
CA SER A 29 10.47 -10.31 0.33
C SER A 29 11.89 -10.37 -0.26
N PHE A 30 12.07 -9.85 -1.48
CA PHE A 30 13.35 -9.87 -2.20
C PHE A 30 14.26 -8.72 -1.79
N THR A 31 15.57 -8.92 -1.93
CA THR A 31 16.58 -7.86 -1.80
C THR A 31 17.01 -7.30 -3.15
N ASN A 32 16.81 -8.06 -4.22
CA ASN A 32 17.11 -7.65 -5.58
C ASN A 32 16.12 -8.26 -6.60
N ILE A 33 15.84 -7.50 -7.66
CA ILE A 33 15.05 -7.94 -8.79
C ILE A 33 15.43 -7.18 -10.07
N GLY A 34 15.25 -7.80 -11.23
CA GLY A 34 15.38 -7.15 -12.54
C GLY A 34 16.82 -6.75 -12.88
N SER A 35 17.81 -7.50 -12.38
CA SER A 35 19.27 -7.26 -12.58
C SER A 35 19.77 -5.88 -12.12
N SER A 36 19.13 -5.28 -11.10
CA SER A 36 19.55 -4.00 -10.52
C SER A 36 20.91 -4.11 -9.81
N ILE A 37 21.84 -3.22 -10.16
CA ILE A 37 23.16 -3.12 -9.50
C ILE A 37 23.03 -2.57 -8.07
N THR A 38 22.05 -1.70 -7.81
CA THR A 38 21.88 -1.00 -6.53
C THR A 38 20.94 -1.71 -5.55
N GLY A 39 20.46 -2.92 -5.88
CA GLY A 39 19.40 -3.58 -5.13
C GLY A 39 18.05 -2.87 -5.26
N ARG A 40 16.97 -3.61 -5.05
CA ARG A 40 15.59 -3.10 -5.04
C ARG A 40 14.88 -3.86 -3.94
N ARG A 41 15.11 -3.47 -2.68
CA ARG A 41 14.62 -4.26 -1.55
C ARG A 41 13.13 -4.07 -1.37
N GLY A 42 12.41 -5.18 -1.34
CA GLY A 42 10.97 -5.28 -1.09
C GLY A 42 10.07 -4.73 -2.20
N ILE A 43 10.54 -3.79 -3.03
CA ILE A 43 9.74 -3.17 -4.10
C ILE A 43 10.60 -2.79 -5.30
N ALA A 44 10.06 -2.96 -6.50
CA ALA A 44 10.67 -2.47 -7.73
C ALA A 44 9.62 -2.03 -8.75
N LYS A 45 10.08 -1.18 -9.67
CA LYS A 45 9.39 -0.81 -10.89
C LYS A 45 10.17 -1.42 -12.05
N LEU A 46 9.52 -2.23 -12.87
CA LEU A 46 10.13 -2.96 -13.99
C LEU A 46 9.52 -2.52 -15.31
N SER A 47 10.27 -2.63 -16.41
CA SER A 47 9.70 -2.54 -17.76
C SER A 47 8.71 -3.69 -18.00
N SER A 48 7.54 -3.41 -18.58
CA SER A 48 6.58 -4.44 -19.03
C SER A 48 6.99 -5.17 -20.30
N THR A 49 8.06 -4.73 -20.96
CA THR A 49 8.57 -5.30 -22.21
C THR A 49 10.07 -5.59 -22.12
N GLY A 50 10.59 -6.34 -23.09
CA GLY A 50 11.99 -6.73 -23.12
C GLY A 50 12.32 -7.64 -21.94
N THR A 51 13.47 -7.46 -21.32
CA THR A 51 13.94 -8.36 -20.24
C THR A 51 13.35 -8.10 -18.85
N GLY A 52 12.46 -7.10 -18.72
CA GLY A 52 11.90 -6.73 -17.42
C GLY A 52 12.91 -6.05 -16.49
N LEU A 53 13.85 -5.27 -17.04
CA LEU A 53 14.83 -4.53 -16.23
C LEU A 53 14.14 -3.64 -15.21
N ALA A 54 14.73 -3.57 -14.03
CA ALA A 54 14.33 -2.60 -13.02
C ALA A 54 14.66 -1.18 -13.46
N ASP A 55 13.75 -0.24 -13.19
CA ASP A 55 13.97 1.19 -13.35
C ASP A 55 15.20 1.59 -12.52
N ALA A 56 16.17 2.24 -13.18
CA ALA A 56 17.46 2.60 -12.58
C ALA A 56 17.34 3.69 -11.51
N THR A 57 16.29 4.52 -11.57
CA THR A 57 16.09 5.69 -10.71
C THR A 57 15.13 5.39 -9.57
N TRP A 58 14.03 4.68 -9.86
CA TRP A 58 12.97 4.44 -8.89
C TRP A 58 13.39 3.38 -7.86
N ASN A 59 13.73 3.83 -6.65
CA ASN A 59 14.18 2.98 -5.55
C ASN A 59 13.67 3.47 -4.19
N PRO A 60 12.42 3.14 -3.81
CA PRO A 60 11.89 3.48 -2.50
C PRO A 60 12.59 2.77 -1.34
N ASP A 61 13.24 1.63 -1.59
CA ASP A 61 14.00 0.84 -0.60
C ASP A 61 13.23 0.57 0.71
N SER A 62 12.38 -0.44 0.70
CA SER A 62 11.63 -0.87 1.89
C SER A 62 12.55 -1.54 2.90
N ASP A 63 12.42 -1.26 4.20
CA ASP A 63 13.18 -1.97 5.25
C ASP A 63 12.63 -3.38 5.56
N ASN A 64 11.47 -3.75 5.02
CA ASN A 64 10.83 -5.04 5.21
C ASN A 64 9.88 -5.38 4.05
N ASP A 65 9.20 -6.52 4.14
CA ASP A 65 8.37 -7.10 3.09
C ASP A 65 7.19 -6.21 2.67
N ILE A 66 6.92 -6.21 1.36
CA ILE A 66 5.73 -5.62 0.75
C ILE A 66 4.76 -6.72 0.35
N PHE A 67 3.53 -6.63 0.86
CA PHE A 67 2.47 -7.61 0.63
C PHE A 67 1.43 -7.14 -0.38
N SER A 68 1.25 -5.83 -0.53
CA SER A 68 0.25 -5.28 -1.45
C SER A 68 0.73 -3.98 -2.07
N ILE A 69 0.47 -3.84 -3.36
CA ILE A 69 0.68 -2.61 -4.12
C ILE A 69 -0.63 -2.25 -4.80
N VAL A 70 -0.96 -0.96 -4.84
CA VAL A 70 -2.01 -0.39 -5.68
C VAL A 70 -1.47 0.86 -6.35
N VAL A 71 -1.74 1.02 -7.65
CA VAL A 71 -1.29 2.18 -8.43
C VAL A 71 -2.50 2.95 -8.91
N ASN A 72 -2.53 4.26 -8.70
CA ASN A 72 -3.54 5.16 -9.22
C ASN A 72 -2.86 6.42 -9.79
N GLY A 73 -2.76 6.50 -11.12
CA GLY A 73 -2.06 7.60 -11.78
C GLY A 73 -0.58 7.64 -11.37
N THR A 74 -0.19 8.73 -10.69
CA THR A 74 1.18 8.92 -10.18
C THR A 74 1.39 8.45 -8.75
N ASP A 75 0.36 7.94 -8.10
CA ASP A 75 0.40 7.49 -6.72
C ASP A 75 0.57 5.96 -6.66
N VAL A 76 1.54 5.51 -5.86
CA VAL A 76 1.76 4.09 -5.57
C VAL A 76 1.52 3.87 -4.08
N TYR A 77 0.41 3.21 -3.75
CA TYR A 77 0.06 2.83 -2.39
C TYR A 77 0.63 1.46 -2.09
N VAL A 78 1.32 1.34 -0.97
CA VAL A 78 2.03 0.11 -0.59
C VAL A 78 1.66 -0.30 0.83
N GLY A 79 1.53 -1.60 1.02
CA GLY A 79 1.13 -2.25 2.26
C GLY A 79 2.07 -3.40 2.59
N GLY A 80 2.49 -3.54 3.84
CA GLY A 80 3.40 -4.61 4.23
C GLY A 80 3.83 -4.57 5.69
N GLN A 81 5.03 -5.07 5.98
CA GLN A 81 5.64 -5.12 7.32
C GLN A 81 6.75 -4.09 7.54
N PHE A 82 6.84 -3.08 6.67
CA PHE A 82 7.89 -2.07 6.77
C PHE A 82 7.60 -1.05 7.89
N THR A 83 8.67 -0.41 8.33
CA THR A 83 8.67 0.78 9.20
C THR A 83 9.36 1.97 8.54
N TYR A 84 10.04 1.74 7.41
CA TYR A 84 10.73 2.75 6.64
C TYR A 84 10.68 2.42 5.15
N ILE A 85 10.27 3.41 4.34
CA ILE A 85 10.25 3.31 2.87
C ILE A 85 10.18 4.71 2.26
N GLY A 86 10.74 4.86 1.06
CA GLY A 86 10.72 6.10 0.29
C GLY A 86 11.44 7.25 0.99
N GLY A 87 12.49 6.93 1.77
CA GLY A 87 13.27 7.90 2.53
C GLY A 87 12.58 8.44 3.81
N ALA A 88 11.46 7.86 4.24
CA ALA A 88 10.72 8.32 5.42
C ALA A 88 10.24 7.16 6.32
N ALA A 89 10.06 7.45 7.61
CA ALA A 89 9.41 6.53 8.54
C ALA A 89 7.92 6.40 8.18
N ARG A 90 7.51 5.16 7.85
CA ARG A 90 6.15 4.82 7.42
C ARG A 90 5.82 3.44 7.96
N ASN A 91 4.85 3.38 8.87
CA ASN A 91 4.49 2.13 9.51
C ASN A 91 3.42 1.41 8.68
N ARG A 92 3.79 0.29 8.06
CA ARG A 92 2.90 -0.67 7.36
C ARG A 92 2.20 -0.17 6.10
N ILE A 93 2.05 1.14 5.93
CA ILE A 93 1.41 1.76 4.77
C ILE A 93 2.16 3.02 4.33
N ALA A 94 2.30 3.20 3.03
CA ALA A 94 2.88 4.40 2.44
C ALA A 94 2.21 4.74 1.12
N LYS A 95 2.26 6.02 0.77
CA LYS A 95 1.97 6.55 -0.56
C LYS A 95 3.29 7.04 -1.13
N LEU A 96 3.70 6.49 -2.25
CA LEU A 96 4.96 6.79 -2.93
C LEU A 96 4.66 7.48 -4.26
N SER A 97 5.58 8.34 -4.72
CA SER A 97 5.58 8.84 -6.09
C SER A 97 5.90 7.71 -7.07
N SER A 98 5.18 7.60 -8.19
CA SER A 98 5.51 6.68 -9.30
C SER A 98 6.71 7.13 -10.15
N THR A 99 7.22 8.34 -9.89
CA THR A 99 8.27 9.03 -10.63
C THR A 99 9.46 9.39 -9.74
N GLY A 100 10.58 9.77 -10.37
CA GLY A 100 11.82 10.08 -9.65
C GLY A 100 12.32 8.88 -8.85
N THR A 101 12.79 9.10 -7.63
CA THR A 101 13.33 8.04 -6.76
C THR A 101 12.25 7.25 -6.00
N GLY A 102 10.97 7.61 -6.14
CA GLY A 102 9.88 6.94 -5.42
C GLY A 102 9.75 7.34 -3.96
N LEU A 103 9.98 8.61 -3.64
CA LEU A 103 9.86 9.15 -2.28
C LEU A 103 8.44 9.00 -1.73
N ALA A 104 8.36 8.82 -0.41
CA ALA A 104 7.09 8.81 0.32
C ALA A 104 6.50 10.23 0.40
N ASP A 105 5.20 10.35 0.13
CA ASP A 105 4.46 11.62 0.18
C ASP A 105 4.45 12.20 1.61
N PRO A 106 5.12 13.33 1.87
CA PRO A 106 5.25 13.89 3.22
C PRO A 106 3.92 14.35 3.82
N ALA A 107 2.93 14.71 2.99
CA ALA A 107 1.62 15.16 3.45
C ALA A 107 0.70 13.99 3.80
N TRP A 108 0.94 12.82 3.22
CA TRP A 108 0.12 11.63 3.45
C TRP A 108 0.66 10.79 4.61
N SER A 109 0.57 11.27 5.86
CA SER A 109 1.06 10.50 7.02
C SER A 109 -0.06 9.82 7.79
N ILE A 110 0.02 8.49 7.90
CA ILE A 110 -0.91 7.67 8.67
C ILE A 110 -0.11 6.95 9.74
N SER A 111 -0.37 7.26 11.01
CA SER A 111 0.25 6.56 12.13
C SER A 111 -0.59 5.34 12.47
N LEU A 112 -0.18 4.20 11.93
CA LEU A 112 -0.74 2.90 12.23
C LEU A 112 0.01 2.28 13.43
N ASN A 113 -0.13 2.88 14.61
CA ASN A 113 0.60 2.55 15.84
C ASN A 113 0.12 1.30 16.60
N SER A 114 -0.99 0.67 16.20
CA SER A 114 -1.48 -0.60 16.78
C SER A 114 -1.62 -1.75 15.75
N PHE A 115 -0.84 -1.70 14.67
CA PHE A 115 -0.99 -2.57 13.50
C PHE A 115 0.11 -3.62 13.46
N ILE A 116 -0.27 -4.89 13.39
CA ILE A 116 0.71 -5.98 13.30
C ILE A 116 1.15 -6.12 11.83
N TYR A 117 0.19 -6.27 10.89
CA TYR A 117 0.45 -6.43 9.45
C TYR A 117 -0.67 -5.83 8.57
N LEU A 118 -0.30 -5.19 7.45
CA LEU A 118 -1.23 -4.82 6.37
C LEU A 118 -1.05 -5.80 5.21
N ASN A 119 -2.10 -6.56 4.88
CA ASN A 119 -2.01 -7.67 3.92
C ASN A 119 -2.58 -7.32 2.55
N SER A 120 -3.54 -6.41 2.47
CA SER A 120 -4.23 -6.08 1.22
C SER A 120 -4.62 -4.62 1.15
N LEU A 121 -4.43 -4.02 -0.03
CA LEU A 121 -4.92 -2.70 -0.40
C LEU A 121 -5.83 -2.82 -1.63
N VAL A 122 -6.90 -2.05 -1.66
CA VAL A 122 -7.77 -1.89 -2.83
C VAL A 122 -8.11 -0.42 -2.97
N PHE A 123 -8.06 0.14 -4.18
CA PHE A 123 -8.48 1.51 -4.44
C PHE A 123 -9.73 1.50 -5.30
N ASP A 124 -10.79 2.19 -4.86
CA ASP A 124 -12.01 2.35 -5.63
C ASP A 124 -12.66 3.70 -5.32
N SER A 125 -13.13 4.39 -6.36
CA SER A 125 -13.93 5.62 -6.25
C SER A 125 -13.32 6.70 -5.35
N GLY A 126 -11.99 6.87 -5.39
CA GLY A 126 -11.27 7.88 -4.61
C GLY A 126 -10.87 7.45 -3.20
N VAL A 127 -11.24 6.23 -2.80
CA VAL A 127 -11.03 5.67 -1.48
C VAL A 127 -10.03 4.52 -1.53
N LEU A 128 -9.00 4.59 -0.68
CA LEU A 128 -8.12 3.45 -0.43
C LEU A 128 -8.66 2.62 0.74
N TYR A 129 -8.88 1.34 0.47
CA TYR A 129 -9.34 0.33 1.37
C TYR A 129 -8.17 -0.55 1.81
N ALA A 130 -7.95 -0.67 3.11
CA ALA A 130 -6.89 -1.50 3.67
C ALA A 130 -7.45 -2.65 4.50
N GLY A 131 -6.92 -3.85 4.27
CA GLY A 131 -7.22 -5.09 5.00
C GLY A 131 -5.95 -5.70 5.60
N GLY A 132 -6.09 -6.32 6.77
CA GLY A 132 -4.96 -6.85 7.53
C GLY A 132 -5.35 -7.28 8.94
N SER A 133 -4.35 -7.51 9.78
CA SER A 133 -4.56 -7.79 11.20
C SER A 133 -4.40 -6.49 11.99
N PHE A 134 -5.49 -6.07 12.62
CA PHE A 134 -5.56 -4.85 13.43
C PHE A 134 -5.76 -5.24 14.89
N THR A 135 -4.97 -4.67 15.79
CA THR A 135 -5.21 -4.76 17.24
C THR A 135 -5.59 -3.39 17.76
N SER A 136 -6.71 -3.28 18.47
CA SER A 136 -7.06 -2.06 19.23
C SER A 136 -6.41 -2.15 20.62
N PRO A 137 -5.88 -1.06 21.20
CA PRO A 137 -5.24 -1.07 22.51
C PRO A 137 -6.15 -1.47 23.68
N THR A 138 -7.45 -1.69 23.47
CA THR A 138 -8.39 -1.96 24.58
C THR A 138 -9.09 -3.30 24.56
N ASN A 139 -8.95 -4.17 23.56
CA ASN A 139 -9.38 -5.59 23.57
C ASN A 139 -8.97 -6.31 22.28
N TYR A 140 -8.60 -7.59 22.36
CA TYR A 140 -8.31 -8.44 21.20
C TYR A 140 -9.55 -8.63 20.33
N PHE A 141 -9.74 -7.76 19.34
CA PHE A 141 -10.65 -8.00 18.24
C PHE A 141 -9.83 -8.09 16.96
N LEU A 142 -9.90 -9.26 16.31
CA LEU A 142 -9.52 -9.40 14.90
C LEU A 142 -10.50 -8.55 14.11
N VAL A 143 -10.10 -7.34 13.73
CA VAL A 143 -10.86 -6.62 12.71
C VAL A 143 -10.42 -7.18 11.36
N THR A 144 -11.21 -8.05 10.75
CA THR A 144 -11.13 -8.32 9.31
C THR A 144 -11.90 -7.21 8.60
N GLY A 145 -11.42 -5.97 8.69
CA GLY A 145 -12.18 -4.78 8.32
C GLY A 145 -11.45 -3.94 7.29
N ILE A 146 -12.20 -3.54 6.26
CA ILE A 146 -11.78 -2.57 5.28
C ILE A 146 -11.97 -1.17 5.89
N PHE A 147 -10.92 -0.35 5.95
CA PHE A 147 -11.06 1.08 6.32
C PHE A 147 -10.76 1.98 5.13
N SER A 148 -11.54 3.04 4.97
CA SER A 148 -11.35 4.06 3.94
C SER A 148 -10.30 5.09 4.39
N VAL A 149 -9.26 5.29 3.58
CA VAL A 149 -8.33 6.41 3.73
C VAL A 149 -8.69 7.49 2.71
N PRO A 150 -9.12 8.69 3.16
CA PRO A 150 -9.35 9.80 2.25
C PRO A 150 -8.04 10.28 1.63
N THR A 151 -8.11 10.63 0.33
CA THR A 151 -6.95 11.02 -0.49
C THR A 151 -6.73 12.53 -0.60
N LEU A 152 -7.58 13.36 0.00
CA LEU A 152 -7.60 14.81 -0.24
C LEU A 152 -6.80 15.61 0.81
N GLY A 153 -5.84 16.38 0.29
CA GLY A 153 -5.30 17.59 0.93
C GLY A 153 -6.24 18.79 0.72
N GLU A 154 -6.00 19.80 1.56
CA GLU A 154 -6.75 21.06 1.69
C GLU A 154 -7.97 20.99 2.64
N TRP A 155 -7.64 21.30 3.90
CA TRP A 155 -8.47 21.81 4.99
C TRP A 155 -9.89 21.24 5.17
N GLY A 156 -9.97 20.30 6.13
CA GLY A 156 -11.10 20.20 7.05
C GLY A 156 -12.23 19.27 6.61
N MET A 157 -12.29 18.08 7.21
CA MET A 157 -13.31 17.73 8.22
C MET A 157 -13.46 16.21 8.45
N ILE A 158 -13.53 15.88 9.74
CA ILE A 158 -14.46 14.98 10.46
C ILE A 158 -14.71 13.58 9.87
N ILE A 159 -14.17 12.59 10.58
CA ILE A 159 -14.63 11.20 10.56
C ILE A 159 -16.11 11.15 10.96
N LEU A 160 -17.00 10.82 10.03
CA LEU A 160 -18.35 10.35 10.36
C LEU A 160 -18.75 9.20 9.42
N GLY A 161 -18.70 7.98 9.95
CA GLY A 161 -19.42 6.81 9.42
C GLY A 161 -18.55 5.71 8.82
N VAL A 162 -17.88 4.92 9.65
CA VAL A 162 -17.43 3.57 9.25
C VAL A 162 -18.64 2.64 9.32
N LEU A 163 -19.05 2.07 8.18
CA LEU A 163 -20.03 0.99 8.13
C LEU A 163 -19.33 -0.31 8.57
N PHE A 164 -19.61 -0.76 9.78
CA PHE A 164 -19.22 -2.10 10.22
C PHE A 164 -20.25 -3.12 9.72
N ILE A 165 -19.84 -4.06 8.87
CA ILE A 165 -20.60 -5.29 8.66
C ILE A 165 -20.14 -6.27 9.75
N PHE A 166 -20.88 -6.34 10.85
CA PHE A 166 -20.69 -7.40 11.84
C PHE A 166 -21.47 -8.64 11.40
N ALA A 167 -20.77 -9.75 11.17
CA ALA A 167 -21.40 -11.07 11.18
C ALA A 167 -21.74 -11.41 12.64
N GLY A 168 -23.01 -11.22 12.99
CA GLY A 168 -23.59 -11.69 14.26
C GLY A 168 -23.39 -10.75 15.44
N TYR A 169 -24.48 -10.07 15.82
CA TYR A 169 -25.00 -9.79 17.17
C TYR A 169 -25.76 -8.44 17.19
N ARG A 170 -26.90 -8.44 17.86
CA ARG A 170 -28.05 -7.52 17.70
C ARG A 170 -27.77 -6.04 17.99
N TYR A 171 -28.37 -5.18 17.17
CA TYR A 171 -28.36 -3.71 17.25
C TYR A 171 -29.39 -3.16 18.24
N ILE A 172 -29.03 -2.11 18.99
CA ILE A 172 -29.95 -1.06 19.43
C ILE A 172 -29.50 0.23 18.74
N SER A 173 -30.27 0.67 17.75
CA SER A 173 -30.06 1.94 17.05
C SER A 173 -30.80 3.06 17.77
N ARG A 174 -30.11 4.15 18.11
CA ARG A 174 -30.74 5.46 18.25
C ARG A 174 -29.98 6.47 17.41
N ARG A 175 -30.63 6.90 16.33
CA ARG A 175 -30.30 8.10 15.55
C ARG A 175 -30.45 9.32 16.45
N ASN A 176 -29.59 10.32 16.29
CA ASN A 176 -30.07 11.70 16.27
C ASN A 176 -29.16 12.56 15.40
N THR A 177 -29.82 13.16 14.42
CA THR A 177 -29.40 14.15 13.44
C THR A 177 -29.05 15.46 14.13
N ALA A 178 -28.06 16.19 13.63
CA ALA A 178 -28.00 17.64 13.79
C ALA A 178 -27.50 18.29 12.49
N ARG A 179 -28.38 19.10 11.91
CA ARG A 179 -28.15 20.01 10.79
C ARG A 179 -27.80 21.36 11.41
N ILE A 180 -26.73 22.02 10.97
CA ILE A 180 -26.53 23.44 11.26
C ILE A 180 -26.31 24.13 9.92
N VAL A 181 -27.07 25.21 9.75
CA VAL A 181 -27.12 26.13 8.61
C VAL A 181 -25.80 26.90 8.51
#